data_AF-A0A2W4T6U5-F1
#
_entry.id   AF-A0A2W4T6U5-F1
#
_cell.length_a   1.000
_cell.length_b   1.000
_cell.length_c   1.000
_cell.angle_alpha   90.00
_cell.angle_beta   90.00
_cell.angle_gamma   90.00
#
_symmetry.space_group_name_H-M   'P 1'
#
loop_
_entity.id
_entity.type
_entity.pdbx_description
1 polymer ?
#
loop_
_entity_poly.entity_id
_entity_poly.type
_entity_poly.pdbx_seq_one_letter_code
_entity_poly.pdbx_strand_id
1 'polypeptide(L)'
;MLTSQEILTGLLSALLQVFLGLLAENAGEWFFHRFVFHGLGKRPGSLWNYHWSEHHHVARANHMLDPGYKSLPLRWNTQGKEAAFLIMVVILHLPLLTLIPWYACGLYAGLVLYYIRHRRSHIDPDWAASHLPWHYEHHLGRVAEANWCITWPWFDWVMGTRVRGRPD
;
A
#
# COMPACT_ATOMS: atom_id res chain seq x y z
N MET A 1 35.52 -15.45 16.60
CA MET A 1 34.49 -16.34 16.02
C MET A 1 33.24 -16.13 16.85
N LEU A 2 32.08 -15.86 16.24
CA LEU A 2 30.83 -15.67 16.99
C LEU A 2 30.38 -16.99 17.60
N THR A 3 29.82 -16.93 18.79
CA THR A 3 29.15 -18.05 19.47
C THR A 3 27.80 -18.35 18.82
N SER A 4 27.29 -19.57 19.00
CA SER A 4 25.94 -19.94 18.56
C SER A 4 24.86 -19.02 19.14
N GLN A 5 25.04 -18.56 20.37
CA GLN A 5 24.11 -17.65 21.04
C GLN A 5 24.10 -16.25 20.40
N GLU A 6 25.28 -15.71 20.05
CA GLU A 6 25.40 -14.42 19.36
C GLU A 6 24.80 -14.49 17.96
N ILE A 7 25.03 -15.59 17.23
CA ILE A 7 24.42 -15.82 15.92
C ILE A 7 22.90 -15.87 16.04
N LEU A 8 22.36 -16.66 16.97
CA LEU A 8 20.92 -16.78 17.19
C LEU A 8 20.29 -15.42 17.54
N THR A 9 20.90 -14.68 18.45
CA THR A 9 20.41 -13.36 18.88
C THR A 9 20.43 -12.37 17.72
N GLY A 10 21.48 -12.36 16.91
CA GLY A 10 21.58 -11.52 15.71
C GLY A 10 20.49 -11.83 14.68
N LEU A 11 20.22 -13.12 14.42
CA LEU A 11 19.17 -13.55 13.50
C LEU A 11 17.77 -13.16 14.00
N LEU A 12 17.49 -13.39 15.29
CA LEU A 12 16.20 -13.03 15.88
C LEU A 12 15.96 -11.50 15.83
N SER A 13 17.00 -10.71 16.12
CA SER A 13 16.94 -9.26 16.00
C SER A 13 16.67 -8.81 14.57
N ALA A 14 17.35 -9.41 13.58
CA ALA A 14 17.12 -9.10 12.17
C ALA A 14 15.69 -9.43 11.73
N LEU A 15 15.17 -10.62 12.09
CA LEU A 15 13.80 -11.04 11.78
C LEU A 15 12.76 -10.11 12.40
N LEU A 16 12.95 -9.74 13.68
CA LEU A 16 12.09 -8.78 14.36
C LEU A 16 12.08 -7.43 13.65
N GLN A 17 13.25 -6.93 13.26
CA GLN A 17 13.37 -5.67 12.52
C GLN A 17 12.66 -5.73 11.17
N VAL A 18 12.84 -6.80 10.38
CA VAL A 18 12.11 -6.99 9.11
C VAL A 18 10.59 -6.94 9.34
N PHE A 19 10.10 -7.67 10.35
CA PHE A 19 8.69 -7.68 10.68
C PHE A 19 8.17 -6.29 11.10
N LEU A 20 8.92 -5.57 11.92
CA LEU A 20 8.58 -4.19 12.30
C LEU A 20 8.58 -3.23 11.11
N GLY A 21 9.49 -3.43 10.14
CA GLY A 21 9.50 -2.65 8.90
C GLY A 21 8.25 -2.88 8.06
N LEU A 22 7.79 -4.13 7.94
CA LEU A 22 6.53 -4.47 7.27
C LEU A 22 5.31 -3.88 8.00
N LEU A 23 5.29 -3.93 9.33
CA LEU A 23 4.23 -3.32 10.12
C LEU A 23 4.19 -1.80 9.93
N ALA A 24 5.35 -1.14 9.95
CA ALA A 24 5.44 0.29 9.76
C ALA A 24 5.00 0.73 8.36
N GLU A 25 5.34 -0.05 7.33
CA GLU A 25 4.88 0.19 5.96
C GLU A 25 3.35 0.07 5.86
N ASN A 26 2.75 -1.01 6.38
CA ASN A 26 1.30 -1.19 6.35
C ASN A 26 0.54 -0.13 7.18
N ALA A 27 1.14 0.34 8.27
CA ALA A 27 0.65 1.48 9.04
C ALA A 27 0.66 2.77 8.22
N GLY A 28 1.77 3.01 7.50
CA GLY A 28 1.93 4.13 6.59
C GLY A 28 0.90 4.08 5.47
N GLU A 29 0.77 2.94 4.81
CA GLU A 29 -0.26 2.65 3.81
C GLU A 29 -1.66 3.05 4.31
N TRP A 30 -2.08 2.54 5.47
CA TRP A 30 -3.37 2.89 6.08
C TRP A 30 -3.52 4.41 6.29
N PHE A 31 -2.49 5.04 6.87
CA PHE A 31 -2.52 6.46 7.22
C PHE A 31 -2.61 7.35 5.97
N PHE A 32 -1.72 7.12 5.00
CA PHE A 32 -1.68 7.89 3.76
C PHE A 32 -2.95 7.68 2.95
N HIS A 33 -3.44 6.45 2.83
CA HIS A 33 -4.63 6.18 2.05
C HIS A 33 -5.85 6.89 2.62
N ARG A 34 -6.04 6.83 3.95
CA ARG A 34 -7.15 7.49 4.63
C ARG A 34 -7.05 9.01 4.63
N PHE A 35 -5.96 9.56 5.15
CA PHE A 35 -5.89 10.99 5.47
C PHE A 35 -5.33 11.83 4.33
N VAL A 36 -4.44 11.27 3.52
CA VAL A 36 -3.81 12.00 2.42
C VAL A 36 -4.58 11.76 1.13
N PHE A 37 -4.70 10.51 0.70
CA PHE A 37 -5.29 10.19 -0.59
C PHE A 37 -6.81 10.39 -0.60
N HIS A 38 -7.55 9.91 0.42
CA HIS A 38 -8.98 10.21 0.52
C HIS A 38 -9.26 11.57 1.19
N GLY A 39 -8.56 11.90 2.28
CA GLY A 39 -8.77 13.15 2.99
C GLY A 39 -8.44 14.39 2.16
N LEU A 40 -7.20 14.50 1.65
CA LEU A 40 -6.79 15.62 0.80
C LEU A 40 -7.15 15.41 -0.67
N GLY A 41 -7.21 14.19 -1.18
CA GLY A 41 -7.51 13.93 -2.59
C GLY A 41 -8.95 14.23 -2.99
N LYS A 42 -9.91 14.26 -2.06
CA LYS A 42 -11.27 14.73 -2.37
C LYS A 42 -11.36 16.23 -2.64
N ARG A 43 -10.33 17.01 -2.29
CA ARG A 43 -10.32 18.46 -2.51
C ARG A 43 -9.89 18.77 -3.95
N PRO A 44 -10.70 19.50 -4.73
CA PRO A 44 -10.32 19.94 -6.08
C PRO A 44 -9.00 20.74 -6.05
N GLY A 45 -8.13 20.51 -7.02
CA GLY A 45 -6.82 21.18 -7.14
C GLY A 45 -5.73 20.67 -6.19
N SER A 46 -6.05 19.73 -5.29
CA SER A 46 -5.04 19.06 -4.45
C SER A 46 -4.09 18.21 -5.30
N LEU A 47 -2.80 18.16 -4.92
CA LEU A 47 -1.82 17.25 -5.53
C LEU A 47 -2.24 15.78 -5.46
N TRP A 48 -3.04 15.43 -4.43
CA TRP A 48 -3.54 14.08 -4.19
C TRP A 48 -4.87 13.79 -4.89
N ASN A 49 -5.43 14.77 -5.63
CA ASN A 49 -6.75 14.64 -6.22
C ASN A 49 -6.86 13.48 -7.22
N TYR A 50 -5.74 13.13 -7.88
CA TYR A 50 -5.68 12.01 -8.80
C TYR A 50 -6.17 10.69 -8.19
N HIS A 51 -5.92 10.46 -6.89
CA HIS A 51 -6.35 9.23 -6.25
C HIS A 51 -7.88 9.11 -6.23
N TRP A 52 -8.58 10.23 -6.01
CA TRP A 52 -10.04 10.24 -5.98
C TRP A 52 -10.65 10.40 -7.38
N SER A 53 -10.25 11.43 -8.13
CA SER A 53 -10.89 11.83 -9.39
C SER A 53 -10.45 11.04 -10.61
N GLU A 54 -9.26 10.44 -10.59
CA GLU A 54 -8.76 9.58 -11.65
C GLU A 54 -8.92 8.12 -11.21
N HIS A 55 -8.15 7.70 -10.21
CA HIS A 55 -8.02 6.29 -9.83
C HIS A 55 -9.32 5.67 -9.32
N HIS A 56 -9.90 6.20 -8.24
CA HIS A 56 -11.15 5.67 -7.68
C HIS A 56 -12.32 5.76 -8.65
N HIS A 57 -12.46 6.90 -9.32
CA HIS A 57 -13.52 7.11 -10.29
C HIS A 57 -13.44 6.12 -11.46
N VAL A 58 -12.26 5.97 -12.07
CA VAL A 58 -12.03 5.03 -13.19
C VAL A 58 -12.18 3.59 -12.73
N ALA A 59 -11.57 3.19 -11.61
CA ALA A 59 -11.67 1.84 -11.09
C ALA A 59 -13.13 1.47 -10.77
N ARG A 60 -13.89 2.38 -10.16
CA ARG A 60 -15.31 2.13 -9.88
C ARG A 60 -16.15 2.02 -11.15
N ALA A 61 -15.94 2.91 -12.12
CA ALA A 61 -16.65 2.88 -13.40
C ALA A 61 -16.35 1.63 -14.24
N ASN A 62 -15.17 1.03 -14.07
CA ASN A 62 -14.71 -0.13 -14.83
C ASN A 62 -14.58 -1.39 -13.95
N HIS A 63 -15.36 -1.52 -12.88
CA HIS A 63 -15.42 -2.72 -12.03
C HIS A 63 -14.02 -3.20 -11.56
N MET A 64 -13.29 -2.32 -10.87
CA MET A 64 -11.91 -2.47 -10.36
C MET A 64 -10.82 -2.20 -11.40
N LEU A 65 -11.09 -2.27 -12.70
CA LEU A 65 -10.05 -2.04 -13.71
C LEU A 65 -9.62 -0.57 -13.76
N ASP A 66 -8.32 -0.33 -13.74
CA ASP A 66 -7.74 0.98 -14.02
C ASP A 66 -6.70 0.85 -15.15
N PRO A 67 -7.03 1.28 -16.39
CA PRO A 67 -6.12 1.24 -17.53
C PRO A 67 -4.81 2.01 -17.30
N GLY A 68 -4.78 2.95 -16.35
CA GLY A 68 -3.58 3.67 -15.94
C GLY A 68 -2.44 2.75 -15.49
N TYR A 69 -2.76 1.55 -14.99
CA TYR A 69 -1.81 0.52 -14.56
C TYR A 69 -1.31 -0.40 -15.69
N LYS A 70 -1.87 -0.33 -16.90
CA LYS A 70 -1.50 -1.25 -18.00
C LYS A 70 -0.13 -0.95 -18.62
N SER A 71 0.41 0.25 -18.44
CA SER A 71 1.71 0.66 -18.98
C SER A 71 2.83 0.64 -17.94
N LEU A 72 4.05 1.00 -18.36
CA LEU A 72 5.12 1.35 -17.42
C LEU A 72 4.79 2.67 -16.71
N PRO A 73 5.27 2.88 -15.46
CA PRO A 73 4.98 4.07 -14.63
C PRO A 73 5.77 5.31 -15.09
N LEU A 74 5.93 5.52 -16.40
CA LEU A 74 6.68 6.63 -16.99
C LEU A 74 5.80 7.81 -17.40
N ARG A 75 4.48 7.62 -17.37
CA ARG A 75 3.49 8.65 -17.71
C ARG A 75 2.98 9.31 -16.44
N TRP A 76 2.62 10.59 -16.51
CA TRP A 76 2.01 11.33 -15.40
C TRP A 76 0.51 11.01 -15.24
N ASN A 77 0.20 9.73 -15.03
CA ASN A 77 -1.14 9.19 -14.74
C ASN A 77 -1.18 8.62 -13.31
N THR A 78 -2.28 7.94 -12.93
CA THR A 78 -2.40 7.25 -11.63
C THR A 78 -1.14 6.49 -11.22
N GLN A 79 -0.69 5.56 -12.07
CA GLN A 79 0.44 4.68 -11.76
C GLN A 79 1.76 5.44 -11.64
N GLY A 80 2.01 6.44 -12.50
CA GLY A 80 3.24 7.24 -12.42
C GLY A 80 3.28 8.15 -11.19
N LYS A 81 2.14 8.74 -10.80
CA LYS A 81 2.04 9.57 -9.58
C LYS A 81 2.22 8.73 -8.32
N GLU A 82 1.64 7.52 -8.28
CA GLU A 82 1.89 6.54 -7.23
C GLU A 82 3.37 6.16 -7.16
N ALA A 83 3.98 5.80 -8.30
CA ALA A 83 5.39 5.44 -8.33
C ALA A 83 6.30 6.58 -7.86
N ALA A 84 6.01 7.83 -8.25
CA ALA A 84 6.73 9.01 -7.77
C ALA A 84 6.61 9.18 -6.24
N PHE A 85 5.41 8.96 -5.67
CA PHE A 85 5.22 8.99 -4.23
C PHE A 85 6.02 7.89 -3.52
N LEU A 86 5.95 6.64 -4.00
CA LEU A 86 6.70 5.52 -3.41
C LEU A 86 8.21 5.75 -3.48
N ILE A 87 8.73 6.28 -4.60
CA ILE A 87 10.15 6.65 -4.75
C ILE A 87 10.52 7.73 -3.72
N MET A 88 9.68 8.74 -3.53
CA MET A 88 9.91 9.76 -2.50
C MET A 88 9.99 9.14 -1.11
N VAL A 89 9.10 8.19 -0.78
CA VAL A 89 9.15 7.47 0.52
C VAL A 89 10.46 6.70 0.65
N VAL A 90 10.91 5.98 -0.38
CA VAL A 90 12.21 5.28 -0.36
C VAL A 90 13.35 6.27 -0.10
N ILE A 91 13.40 7.40 -0.82
CA ILE A 91 14.45 8.42 -0.66
C ILE A 91 14.48 8.96 0.78
N LEU A 92 13.32 9.28 1.35
CA LEU A 92 13.23 9.81 2.71
C LEU A 92 13.70 8.81 3.77
N HIS A 93 13.65 7.51 3.49
CA HIS A 93 14.05 6.44 4.41
C HIS A 93 15.47 5.90 4.14
N LEU A 94 16.21 6.41 3.13
CA LEU A 94 17.57 5.97 2.84
C LEU A 94 18.51 5.95 4.06
N PRO A 95 18.49 6.94 4.98
CA PRO A 95 19.32 6.89 6.18
C PRO A 95 19.08 5.65 7.06
N LEU A 96 17.90 5.03 7.01
CA LEU A 96 17.61 3.83 7.81
C LEU A 96 18.39 2.60 7.35
N LEU A 97 18.87 2.56 6.10
CA LEU A 97 19.72 1.47 5.62
C LEU A 97 21.05 1.37 6.38
N THR A 98 21.55 2.48 6.93
CA THR A 98 22.80 2.48 7.71
C THR A 98 22.54 2.33 9.20
N LEU A 99 21.38 2.79 9.70
CA LEU A 99 21.04 2.77 11.13
C LEU A 99 20.37 1.47 11.58
N ILE A 100 19.39 0.98 10.82
CA ILE A 100 18.55 -0.20 11.13
C ILE A 100 18.26 -0.99 9.83
N PRO A 101 19.29 -1.58 9.20
CA PRO A 101 19.21 -2.11 7.83
C PRO A 101 18.09 -3.13 7.63
N TRP A 102 17.89 -4.04 8.59
CA TRP A 102 16.87 -5.08 8.48
C TRP A 102 15.45 -4.52 8.55
N TYR A 103 15.24 -3.45 9.34
CA TYR A 103 13.98 -2.72 9.36
C TYR A 103 13.73 -2.01 8.03
N ALA A 104 14.75 -1.32 7.50
CA ALA A 104 14.65 -0.65 6.20
C ALA A 104 14.35 -1.66 5.07
N CYS A 105 14.98 -2.84 5.09
CA CYS A 105 14.66 -3.94 4.18
C CYS A 105 13.20 -4.39 4.28
N GLY A 106 12.68 -4.55 5.50
CA GLY A 106 11.26 -4.88 5.72
C GLY A 106 10.32 -3.82 5.16
N LEU A 107 10.61 -2.54 5.43
CA LEU A 107 9.84 -1.41 4.93
C LEU A 107 9.84 -1.36 3.39
N TYR A 108 11.01 -1.48 2.76
CA TYR A 108 11.12 -1.47 1.30
C TYR A 108 10.48 -2.69 0.64
N ALA A 109 10.59 -3.87 1.26
CA ALA A 109 9.85 -5.04 0.81
C ALA A 109 8.33 -4.80 0.86
N GLY A 110 7.83 -4.14 1.91
CA GLY A 110 6.44 -3.68 2.01
C GLY A 110 6.05 -2.79 0.82
N LEU A 111 6.81 -1.72 0.55
CA LEU A 111 6.51 -0.79 -0.55
C LEU A 111 6.52 -1.46 -1.93
N VAL A 112 7.43 -2.42 -2.16
CA VAL A 112 7.46 -3.22 -3.40
C VAL A 112 6.24 -4.11 -3.50
N LEU A 113 5.87 -4.78 -2.41
CA LEU A 113 4.67 -5.64 -2.36
C LEU A 113 3.39 -4.81 -2.55
N TYR A 114 3.29 -3.64 -1.94
CA TYR A 114 2.24 -2.66 -2.16
C TYR A 114 2.08 -2.39 -3.65
N TYR A 115 3.14 -1.93 -4.32
CA TYR A 115 3.07 -1.56 -5.73
C TYR A 115 2.66 -2.73 -6.63
N ILE A 116 3.26 -3.90 -6.42
CA ILE A 116 2.95 -5.09 -7.21
C ILE A 116 1.49 -5.52 -7.01
N ARG A 117 1.03 -5.59 -5.76
CA ARG A 117 -0.32 -6.05 -5.43
C ARG A 117 -1.38 -5.05 -5.85
N HIS A 118 -1.13 -3.76 -5.61
CA HIS A 118 -2.03 -2.69 -6.01
C HIS A 118 -2.19 -2.68 -7.53
N ARG A 119 -1.08 -2.63 -8.27
CA ARG A 119 -1.09 -2.72 -9.73
C ARG A 119 -1.82 -3.97 -10.22
N ARG A 120 -1.50 -5.13 -9.67
CA ARG A 120 -2.14 -6.40 -10.06
C ARG A 120 -3.65 -6.35 -9.84
N SER A 121 -4.09 -5.79 -8.72
CA SER A 121 -5.52 -5.71 -8.39
C SER A 121 -6.34 -4.91 -9.40
N HIS A 122 -5.71 -3.92 -10.06
CA HIS A 122 -6.37 -3.06 -11.05
C HIS A 122 -6.22 -3.51 -12.49
N ILE A 123 -5.47 -4.59 -12.75
CA ILE A 123 -5.37 -5.22 -14.08
C ILE A 123 -5.98 -6.63 -14.10
N ASP A 124 -6.20 -7.23 -12.92
CA ASP A 124 -6.79 -8.56 -12.72
C ASP A 124 -7.81 -8.49 -11.56
N PRO A 125 -9.06 -8.03 -11.84
CA PRO A 125 -10.11 -7.87 -10.84
C PRO A 125 -10.52 -9.17 -10.14
N ASP A 126 -10.50 -10.30 -10.84
CA ASP A 126 -10.85 -11.61 -10.27
C ASP A 126 -9.80 -12.04 -9.24
N TRP A 127 -8.52 -11.81 -9.55
CA TRP A 127 -7.46 -11.96 -8.57
C TRP A 127 -7.62 -11.01 -7.38
N ALA A 128 -7.97 -9.74 -7.62
CA ALA A 128 -8.22 -8.78 -6.54
C ALA A 128 -9.34 -9.23 -5.60
N ALA A 129 -10.48 -9.65 -6.15
CA ALA A 129 -11.64 -10.08 -5.37
C ALA A 129 -11.34 -11.32 -4.51
N SER A 130 -10.47 -12.22 -4.99
CA SER A 130 -10.12 -13.46 -4.30
C SER A 130 -8.97 -13.30 -3.30
N HIS A 131 -7.96 -12.47 -3.61
CA HIS A 131 -6.73 -12.39 -2.83
C HIS A 131 -6.63 -11.12 -1.97
N LEU A 132 -7.23 -10.01 -2.42
CA LEU A 132 -7.27 -8.72 -1.73
C LEU A 132 -8.73 -8.24 -1.57
N PRO A 133 -9.63 -9.05 -0.97
CA PRO A 133 -11.05 -8.72 -0.91
C PRO A 133 -11.32 -7.39 -0.19
N TRP A 134 -10.47 -6.98 0.74
CA TRP A 134 -10.58 -5.68 1.42
C TRP A 134 -10.35 -4.51 0.46
N HIS A 135 -9.36 -4.59 -0.43
CA HIS A 135 -9.07 -3.54 -1.42
C HIS A 135 -10.13 -3.53 -2.52
N TYR A 136 -10.60 -4.71 -2.94
CA TYR A 136 -11.74 -4.81 -3.84
C TYR A 136 -12.99 -4.13 -3.24
N GLU A 137 -13.29 -4.41 -1.97
CA GLU A 137 -14.38 -3.77 -1.22
C GLU A 137 -14.14 -2.27 -1.00
N HIS A 138 -12.90 -1.80 -0.93
CA HIS A 138 -12.58 -0.37 -0.83
C HIS A 138 -13.06 0.40 -2.07
N HIS A 139 -12.82 -0.14 -3.27
CA HIS A 139 -13.25 0.49 -4.52
C HIS A 139 -14.75 0.30 -4.80
N LEU A 140 -15.25 -0.92 -4.63
CA LEU A 140 -16.56 -1.33 -5.14
C LEU A 140 -17.59 -1.66 -4.04
N GLY A 141 -17.15 -1.73 -2.79
CA GLY A 141 -18.03 -2.06 -1.68
C GLY A 141 -19.05 -0.97 -1.38
N ARG A 142 -20.12 -1.38 -0.70
CA ARG A 142 -21.24 -0.49 -0.34
C ARG A 142 -20.90 0.48 0.78
N VAL A 143 -19.88 0.17 1.57
CA VAL A 143 -19.43 1.00 2.68
C VAL A 143 -18.32 1.91 2.18
N ALA A 144 -18.65 3.19 2.02
CA ALA A 144 -17.66 4.20 1.70
C ALA A 144 -16.70 4.40 2.88
N GLU A 145 -15.47 4.84 2.58
CA GLU A 145 -14.47 5.23 3.59
C GLU A 145 -14.09 4.13 4.59
N ALA A 146 -13.84 2.92 4.07
CA ALA A 146 -13.39 1.76 4.84
C ALA A 146 -12.32 0.97 4.06
N ASN A 147 -11.64 0.04 4.71
CA ASN A 147 -10.64 -0.85 4.11
C ASN A 147 -9.48 -0.09 3.43
N TRP A 148 -8.71 0.65 4.20
CA TRP A 148 -7.66 1.55 3.71
C TRP A 148 -6.36 0.84 3.32
N CYS A 149 -6.09 -0.34 3.85
CA CYS A 149 -4.91 -1.07 3.43
C CYS A 149 -5.16 -1.77 2.10
N ILE A 150 -4.11 -1.97 1.32
CA ILE A 150 -4.06 -2.66 0.02
C ILE A 150 -3.27 -3.96 0.19
N THR A 151 -2.06 -3.90 0.75
CA THR A 151 -1.14 -5.05 0.85
C THR A 151 -1.65 -6.13 1.79
N TRP A 152 -2.01 -5.74 3.02
CA TRP A 152 -2.64 -6.59 4.04
C TRP A 152 -3.59 -5.75 4.89
N PRO A 153 -4.70 -6.29 5.42
CA PRO A 153 -5.65 -5.50 6.20
C PRO A 153 -5.24 -5.32 7.67
N TRP A 154 -3.95 -5.42 8.03
CA TRP A 154 -3.53 -5.44 9.44
C TRP A 154 -3.93 -4.15 10.15
N PHE A 155 -3.59 -2.99 9.58
CA PHE A 155 -3.96 -1.72 10.19
C PHE A 155 -5.44 -1.37 10.05
N ASP A 156 -6.15 -1.94 9.06
CA ASP A 156 -7.61 -1.88 9.07
C ASP A 156 -8.21 -2.63 10.27
N TRP A 157 -7.58 -3.71 10.73
CA TRP A 157 -8.05 -4.45 11.91
C TRP A 157 -7.67 -3.71 13.18
N VAL A 158 -6.42 -3.26 13.29
CA VAL A 158 -5.92 -2.50 14.46
C VAL A 158 -6.74 -1.23 14.68
N MET A 159 -7.09 -0.53 13.59
CA MET A 159 -7.82 0.74 13.67
C MET A 159 -9.33 0.60 13.54
N GLY A 160 -9.85 -0.63 13.42
CA GLY A 160 -11.29 -0.90 13.34
C GLY A 160 -11.97 -0.38 12.06
N THR A 161 -11.24 -0.28 10.94
CA THR A 161 -11.73 0.19 9.64
C THR A 161 -11.97 -0.91 8.61
N ARG A 162 -11.79 -2.19 8.99
CA ARG A 162 -12.13 -3.32 8.15
C ARG A 162 -13.65 -3.57 8.12
N VAL A 163 -14.25 -3.48 6.95
CA VAL A 163 -15.68 -3.76 6.74
C VAL A 163 -15.92 -4.66 5.54
N ARG A 164 -16.68 -5.73 5.72
CA ARG A 164 -17.08 -6.63 4.62
C ARG A 164 -18.34 -6.11 3.93
N GLY A 165 -18.40 -6.24 2.61
CA GLY A 165 -19.57 -5.79 1.84
C GLY A 165 -19.29 -5.82 0.35
N ARG A 166 -19.35 -7.02 -0.25
CA ARG A 166 -19.20 -7.16 -1.71
C ARG A 166 -20.36 -6.45 -2.44
N PRO A 167 -20.09 -5.84 -3.61
CA PRO A 167 -21.15 -5.54 -4.55
C PRO A 167 -21.84 -6.84 -4.98
N ASP A 168 -23.15 -6.77 -5.10
CA ASP A 168 -24.07 -7.79 -5.57
C ASP A 168 -23.78 -8.25 -7.00
#